data_AF-A0A382GQB9-F1
#
_entry.id   AF-A0A382GQB9-F1
#
_cell.length_a   1.000
_cell.length_b   1.000
_cell.length_c   1.000
_cell.angle_alpha   90.00
_cell.angle_beta   90.00
_cell.angle_gamma   90.00
#
_symmetry.space_group_name_H-M   'P 1'
#
loop_
_entity.id
_entity.type
_entity.pdbx_description
1 polymer ?
#
loop_
_entity_poly.entity_id
_entity_poly.type
_entity_poly.pdbx_seq_one_letter_code
_entity_poly.pdbx_strand_id
1 'polypeptide(L)'
;VATDTDLVASKAAALRLAKRMGCTGAHQHPDGKWMPCSTMEEYEKLKKTQPDSEKSGIEIIESRHRYRNSKGRNKRNGWEKLGERGLTSIDTIPGGGLVGGRSGSIKAAQGWAPSDEDPDVFTSPRGARRRARQLGCIGIARRTSRAGKTVWTPCSNMTDYAKRTGSTAFGRNFQRRRARRTLERAVAREVRRQLRRKKSLMEVLYEDKALGQKLRRARVALTTPFNPDARDADMDMLVQEGTPWERPARPRIPQIGTRRAGRRRAERGADRRERRRDLSRQQRGTTPARESARERRRLMTGKP
;
A
#
# COMPACT_ATOMS: atom_id res chain seq x y z
N VAL A 1 -10.13 35.13 19.67
CA VAL A 1 -8.81 35.68 19.29
C VAL A 1 -8.73 35.64 17.77
N ALA A 2 -8.84 36.81 17.13
CA ALA A 2 -8.67 36.93 15.68
C ALA A 2 -7.23 36.55 15.31
N THR A 3 -7.07 35.71 14.30
CA THR A 3 -5.75 35.34 13.79
C THR A 3 -5.24 36.46 12.90
N ASP A 4 -4.01 36.94 13.14
CA ASP A 4 -3.34 38.04 12.41
C ASP A 4 -3.31 37.86 10.87
N THR A 5 -3.62 36.66 10.38
CA THR A 5 -3.64 36.28 8.97
C THR A 5 -4.80 36.89 8.18
N ASP A 6 -5.86 37.34 8.85
CA ASP A 6 -7.13 37.69 8.20
C ASP A 6 -7.38 39.20 8.15
N LEU A 7 -6.49 39.99 8.77
CA LEU A 7 -6.54 41.44 8.83
C LEU A 7 -5.89 42.04 7.58
N VAL A 8 -6.62 42.91 6.88
CA VAL A 8 -6.14 43.52 5.64
C VAL A 8 -5.97 45.02 5.79
N ALA A 9 -4.92 45.57 5.19
CA ALA A 9 -4.57 47.00 5.34
C ALA A 9 -5.56 47.97 4.66
N SER A 10 -6.37 47.51 3.70
CA SER A 10 -7.30 48.38 2.96
C SER A 10 -8.72 47.84 2.92
N LYS A 11 -9.69 48.76 3.02
CA LYS A 11 -11.13 48.49 2.88
C LYS A 11 -11.46 47.76 1.59
N ALA A 12 -10.84 48.18 0.48
CA ALA A 12 -11.07 47.58 -0.83
C ALA A 12 -10.64 46.10 -0.87
N ALA A 13 -9.53 45.76 -0.23
CA ALA A 13 -9.07 44.37 -0.16
C ALA A 13 -9.95 43.52 0.76
N ALA A 14 -10.43 44.08 1.88
CA ALA A 14 -11.40 43.43 2.75
C ALA A 14 -12.73 43.13 2.02
N LEU A 15 -13.24 44.06 1.20
CA LEU A 15 -14.46 43.84 0.40
C LEU A 15 -14.31 42.75 -0.67
N ARG A 16 -13.13 42.62 -1.29
CA ARG A 16 -12.87 41.50 -2.23
C ARG A 16 -12.88 40.16 -1.52
N LEU A 17 -12.34 40.13 -0.30
CA LEU A 17 -12.28 38.93 0.52
C LEU A 17 -13.66 38.60 1.11
N ALA A 18 -14.47 39.61 1.42
CA ALA A 18 -15.88 39.49 1.77
C ALA A 18 -16.69 38.77 0.70
N LYS A 19 -16.56 39.20 -0.56
CA LYS A 19 -17.24 38.57 -1.70
C LYS A 19 -16.83 37.11 -1.91
N ARG A 20 -15.58 36.75 -1.58
CA ARG A 20 -15.08 35.37 -1.66
C ARG A 20 -15.63 34.48 -0.55
N MET A 21 -15.81 35.03 0.65
CA MET A 21 -16.31 34.28 1.81
C MET A 21 -17.83 34.31 1.96
N GLY A 22 -18.53 35.11 1.14
CA GLY A 22 -19.99 35.25 1.20
C GLY A 22 -20.49 36.27 2.23
N CYS A 23 -19.64 37.22 2.63
CA CYS A 23 -20.01 38.30 3.54
C CYS A 23 -20.57 39.53 2.81
N THR A 24 -21.46 40.25 3.46
CA THR A 24 -22.22 41.40 2.92
C THR A 24 -21.53 42.76 3.09
N GLY A 25 -20.34 42.81 3.68
CA GLY A 25 -19.64 44.07 3.92
C GLY A 25 -18.23 43.90 4.51
N ALA A 26 -17.62 45.02 4.91
CA ALA A 26 -16.34 45.05 5.61
C ALA A 26 -16.41 46.11 6.73
N HIS A 27 -15.89 45.77 7.91
CA HIS A 27 -15.75 46.70 9.04
C HIS A 27 -14.30 46.91 9.43
N GLN A 28 -14.04 48.01 10.12
CA GLN A 28 -12.73 48.33 10.66
C GLN A 28 -12.62 47.77 12.09
N HIS A 29 -11.56 47.00 12.34
CA HIS A 29 -11.20 46.52 13.67
C HIS A 29 -10.64 47.71 14.49
N PRO A 30 -10.74 47.70 15.85
CA PRO A 30 -10.15 48.73 16.71
C PRO A 30 -8.66 49.01 16.46
N ASP A 31 -7.91 48.08 15.87
CA ASP A 31 -6.50 48.26 15.49
C ASP A 31 -6.30 49.02 14.16
N GLY A 32 -7.37 49.60 13.60
CA GLY A 32 -7.35 50.35 12.33
C GLY A 32 -7.31 49.49 11.06
N LYS A 33 -7.13 48.17 11.19
CA LYS A 33 -7.13 47.20 10.08
C LYS A 33 -8.56 46.80 9.67
N TRP A 34 -8.73 46.38 8.42
CA TRP A 34 -10.05 46.01 7.87
C TRP A 34 -10.29 44.51 7.89
N MET A 35 -11.54 44.13 8.20
CA MET A 35 -12.01 42.75 8.17
C MET A 35 -13.09 42.53 7.11
N PRO A 36 -13.19 41.29 6.58
CA PRO A 36 -13.98 40.98 5.38
C PRO A 36 -15.47 40.70 5.63
N CYS A 37 -16.03 41.03 6.80
CA CYS A 37 -17.48 40.91 7.04
C CYS A 37 -18.01 42.19 7.68
N SER A 38 -19.32 42.43 7.66
CA SER A 38 -19.94 43.63 8.23
C SER A 38 -19.81 43.67 9.76
N THR A 39 -19.83 42.50 10.39
CA THR A 39 -19.66 42.35 11.83
C THR A 39 -18.68 41.21 12.15
N MET A 40 -18.11 41.24 13.35
CA MET A 40 -17.26 40.15 13.85
C MET A 40 -18.07 38.85 14.04
N GLU A 41 -19.33 38.96 14.44
CA GLU A 41 -20.20 37.80 14.64
C GLU A 41 -20.47 37.02 13.35
N GLU A 42 -20.71 37.73 12.24
CA GLU A 42 -20.87 37.12 10.91
C GLU A 42 -19.60 36.38 10.49
N TYR A 43 -18.43 36.99 10.74
CA TYR A 43 -17.15 36.37 10.45
C TYR A 43 -16.95 35.06 11.24
N GLU A 44 -17.27 35.06 12.54
CA GLU A 44 -17.16 33.86 13.37
C GLU A 44 -18.14 32.75 12.98
N LYS A 45 -19.37 33.10 12.61
CA LYS A 45 -20.37 32.14 12.12
C LYS A 45 -19.90 31.45 10.84
N LEU A 46 -19.29 32.21 9.92
CA LEU A 46 -18.76 31.66 8.67
C LEU A 46 -17.48 30.85 8.89
N LYS A 47 -16.60 31.28 9.78
CA LYS A 47 -15.39 30.52 10.14
C LYS A 47 -15.71 29.18 10.81
N LYS A 48 -16.79 29.11 11.61
CA LYS A 48 -17.26 27.86 12.23
C LYS A 48 -17.95 26.90 11.25
N THR A 49 -18.56 27.43 10.18
CA THR A 49 -19.26 26.63 9.17
C THR A 49 -18.37 26.21 8.02
N GLN A 50 -17.29 26.95 7.76
CA GLN A 50 -16.21 26.48 6.90
C GLN A 50 -15.56 25.26 7.56
N PRO A 51 -15.54 24.08 6.91
CA PRO A 51 -14.72 22.98 7.40
C PRO A 51 -13.28 23.47 7.42
N ASP A 52 -12.62 23.39 8.59
CA ASP A 52 -11.20 23.68 8.75
C ASP A 52 -10.48 23.22 7.49
N SER A 53 -9.97 24.20 6.74
CA SER A 53 -9.38 24.09 5.41
C SER A 53 -9.03 22.65 5.07
N GLU A 54 -9.76 22.03 4.14
CA GLU A 54 -9.46 20.70 3.63
C GLU A 54 -7.95 20.61 3.43
N LYS A 55 -7.28 19.91 4.35
CA LYS A 55 -5.81 19.87 4.39
C LYS A 55 -5.35 19.56 2.98
N SER A 56 -4.55 20.45 2.41
CA SER A 56 -4.10 20.28 1.03
C SER A 56 -3.54 18.86 0.88
N GLY A 57 -3.73 18.21 -0.27
CA GLY A 57 -3.28 16.83 -0.45
C GLY A 57 -1.80 16.61 -0.08
N ILE A 58 -1.00 17.67 -0.16
CA ILE A 58 0.40 17.74 0.27
C ILE A 58 0.52 17.68 1.81
N GLU A 59 -0.25 18.47 2.54
CA GLU A 59 -0.28 18.50 4.00
C GLU A 59 -0.79 17.18 4.60
N ILE A 60 -1.72 16.50 3.93
CA ILE A 60 -2.15 15.13 4.29
C ILE A 60 -0.99 14.14 4.11
N ILE A 61 -0.20 14.27 3.04
CA ILE A 61 0.97 13.41 2.80
C ILE A 61 2.05 13.69 3.84
N GLU A 62 2.31 14.96 4.15
CA GLU A 62 3.36 15.38 5.07
C GLU A 62 3.02 14.99 6.52
N SER A 63 1.79 15.23 6.98
CA SER A 63 1.31 14.77 8.30
C SER A 63 1.39 13.24 8.43
N ARG A 64 1.08 12.49 7.37
CA ARG A 64 1.25 11.03 7.34
C ARG A 64 2.72 10.60 7.40
N HIS A 65 3.62 11.38 6.80
CA HIS A 65 5.05 11.13 6.87
C HIS A 65 5.60 11.41 8.27
N ARG A 66 5.18 12.52 8.91
CA ARG A 66 5.50 12.86 10.31
C ARG A 66 5.01 11.79 11.28
N TYR A 67 3.77 11.32 11.14
CA TYR A 67 3.21 10.23 11.97
C TYR A 67 3.95 8.89 11.82
N ARG A 68 4.42 8.56 10.61
CA ARG A 68 5.24 7.36 10.39
C ARG A 68 6.63 7.48 10.99
N ASN A 69 7.25 8.65 10.87
CA ASN A 69 8.57 8.92 11.43
C ASN A 69 8.54 8.95 12.96
N SER A 70 7.48 9.48 13.59
CA SER A 70 7.32 9.44 15.05
C SER A 70 7.13 8.02 15.58
N LYS A 71 6.30 7.19 14.92
CA LYS A 71 6.18 5.76 15.27
C LYS A 71 7.46 4.94 15.03
N GLY A 72 8.31 5.36 14.10
CA GLY A 72 9.61 4.74 13.86
C GLY A 72 10.65 5.07 14.93
N ARG A 73 10.62 6.31 15.45
CA ARG A 73 11.52 6.77 16.52
C ARG A 73 11.16 6.22 17.90
N ASN A 74 9.87 6.13 18.24
CA ASN A 74 9.43 5.63 19.55
C ASN A 74 9.67 4.13 19.78
N LYS A 75 10.02 3.36 18.76
CA LYS A 75 10.39 1.94 18.93
C LYS A 75 11.81 1.71 19.45
N ARG A 76 12.67 2.75 19.47
CA ARG A 76 14.05 2.61 20.00
C ARG A 76 14.14 2.82 21.51
N ASN A 77 13.19 3.54 22.11
CA ASN A 77 13.24 3.91 23.52
C ASN A 77 11.92 3.50 24.21
N GLY A 78 11.85 2.25 24.66
CA GLY A 78 10.83 1.79 25.60
C GLY A 78 9.56 1.24 24.98
N TRP A 79 9.08 0.15 25.56
CA TRP A 79 7.72 -0.35 25.38
C TRP A 79 6.73 0.79 25.70
N GLU A 80 5.84 1.14 24.76
CA GLU A 80 4.75 2.07 25.04
C GLU A 80 3.92 1.46 26.19
N LYS A 81 3.68 2.24 27.27
CA LYS A 81 2.66 1.88 28.26
C LYS A 81 1.35 1.74 27.50
N LEU A 82 0.80 0.52 27.47
CA LEU A 82 -0.47 0.21 26.84
C LEU A 82 -1.50 1.16 27.46
N GLY A 83 -1.97 2.14 26.69
CA GLY A 83 -3.00 3.05 27.17
C GLY A 83 -4.17 2.20 27.67
N GLU A 84 -4.54 2.41 28.93
CA GLU A 84 -5.61 1.75 29.66
C GLU A 84 -6.97 2.10 29.03
N ARG A 85 -7.19 1.67 27.79
CA ARG A 85 -8.53 1.28 27.38
C ARG A 85 -8.72 -0.09 27.99
N GLY A 86 -9.31 -0.11 29.18
CA GLY A 86 -9.76 -1.33 29.83
C GLY A 86 -10.41 -2.22 28.78
N LEU A 87 -9.93 -3.46 28.67
CA LEU A 87 -10.68 -4.50 27.99
C LEU A 87 -12.01 -4.60 28.73
N THR A 88 -13.08 -4.13 28.10
CA THR A 88 -14.43 -4.46 28.51
C THR A 88 -14.54 -5.99 28.46
N SER A 89 -14.58 -6.58 29.64
CA SER A 89 -14.84 -7.99 29.97
C SER A 89 -13.96 -9.05 29.29
N ILE A 90 -12.82 -9.34 29.91
CA ILE A 90 -12.46 -10.76 30.11
C ILE A 90 -12.99 -11.07 31.51
N ASP A 91 -14.15 -11.73 31.56
CA ASP A 91 -14.64 -12.30 32.81
C ASP A 91 -13.64 -13.37 33.26
N THR A 92 -12.75 -12.98 34.16
CA THR A 92 -11.94 -13.89 34.94
C THR A 92 -12.86 -14.55 35.95
N ILE A 93 -13.36 -15.73 35.62
CA ILE A 93 -13.94 -16.65 36.60
C ILE A 93 -12.87 -16.93 37.67
N PRO A 94 -13.20 -16.87 38.97
CA PRO A 94 -12.25 -17.22 40.02
C PRO A 94 -11.93 -18.71 39.95
N GLY A 95 -10.66 -19.03 39.71
CA GLY A 95 -10.18 -20.39 39.48
C GLY A 95 -9.43 -20.48 38.15
N GLY A 96 -8.19 -20.01 38.15
CA GLY A 96 -7.32 -19.95 36.98
C GLY A 96 -7.23 -21.26 36.21
N GLY A 97 -7.60 -21.21 34.94
CA GLY A 97 -7.45 -22.32 34.00
C GLY A 97 -7.92 -21.90 32.62
N LEU A 98 -7.00 -21.38 31.79
CA LEU A 98 -7.19 -21.24 30.35
C LEU A 98 -7.22 -22.63 29.72
N VAL A 99 -8.30 -23.37 29.93
CA VAL A 99 -8.57 -24.64 29.27
C VAL A 99 -9.60 -24.34 28.19
N GLY A 100 -9.27 -24.67 26.94
CA GLY A 100 -10.20 -24.61 25.81
C GLY A 100 -11.38 -25.55 26.05
N GLY A 101 -12.37 -25.07 26.81
CA GLY A 101 -13.53 -25.82 27.27
C GLY A 101 -14.69 -25.66 26.31
N ARG A 102 -14.89 -26.69 25.49
CA ARG A 102 -16.14 -26.93 24.78
C ARG A 102 -17.10 -27.63 25.75
N SER A 103 -18.01 -26.90 26.39
CA SER A 103 -19.29 -27.42 26.91
C SER A 103 -20.14 -26.32 27.57
N GLY A 104 -21.42 -26.22 27.20
CA GLY A 104 -22.43 -25.72 28.13
C GLY A 104 -23.15 -24.39 27.87
N SER A 105 -23.35 -23.94 26.62
CA SER A 105 -24.58 -23.22 26.23
C SER A 105 -24.68 -23.09 24.71
N ILE A 106 -25.49 -23.94 24.09
CA ILE A 106 -25.72 -23.98 22.63
C ILE A 106 -26.34 -22.65 22.10
N LYS A 107 -26.78 -21.74 22.98
CA LYS A 107 -27.37 -20.44 22.61
C LYS A 107 -26.35 -19.32 22.37
N ALA A 108 -25.12 -19.39 22.90
CA ALA A 108 -24.12 -18.33 22.68
C ALA A 108 -23.35 -18.47 21.35
N ALA A 109 -23.30 -19.68 20.76
CA ALA A 109 -22.70 -19.92 19.44
C ALA A 109 -23.62 -19.52 18.26
N GLN A 110 -24.89 -19.17 18.53
CA GLN A 110 -25.87 -18.82 17.50
C GLN A 110 -25.68 -17.41 16.90
N GLY A 111 -24.83 -16.56 17.48
CA GLY A 111 -24.58 -15.22 16.92
C GLY A 111 -23.88 -15.22 15.56
N TRP A 112 -23.24 -16.33 15.17
CA TRP A 112 -22.45 -16.46 13.94
C TRP A 112 -22.93 -17.60 13.02
N ALA A 113 -24.09 -18.21 13.34
CA ALA A 113 -24.71 -19.20 12.48
C ALA A 113 -25.47 -18.49 11.33
N PRO A 114 -25.33 -18.94 10.07
CA PRO A 114 -26.12 -18.40 8.96
C PRO A 114 -27.63 -18.56 9.19
N SER A 115 -28.42 -17.59 8.74
CA SER A 115 -29.87 -17.71 8.73
C SER A 115 -30.30 -18.66 7.62
N ASP A 116 -31.39 -19.41 7.82
CA ASP A 116 -31.93 -20.27 6.76
C ASP A 116 -32.49 -19.46 5.58
N GLU A 117 -32.87 -18.20 5.83
CA GLU A 117 -33.43 -17.27 4.85
C GLU A 117 -32.35 -16.47 4.10
N ASP A 118 -31.08 -16.62 4.46
CA ASP A 118 -30.00 -15.90 3.79
C ASP A 118 -29.91 -16.36 2.31
N PRO A 119 -29.80 -15.44 1.33
CA PRO A 119 -29.80 -15.77 -0.10
C PRO A 119 -28.60 -16.61 -0.53
N ASP A 120 -27.59 -16.71 0.32
CA ASP A 120 -26.33 -17.42 0.11
C ASP A 120 -26.22 -18.69 0.97
N VAL A 121 -27.34 -19.19 1.48
CA VAL A 121 -27.43 -20.45 2.22
C VAL A 121 -28.14 -21.49 1.35
N PHE A 122 -27.47 -22.61 1.10
CA PHE A 122 -27.94 -23.63 0.17
C PHE A 122 -28.16 -24.97 0.87
N THR A 123 -29.25 -25.66 0.50
CA THR A 123 -29.49 -27.06 0.91
C THR A 123 -28.56 -28.02 0.17
N SER A 124 -28.20 -27.71 -1.09
CA SER A 124 -27.34 -28.56 -1.91
C SER A 124 -25.89 -28.03 -2.01
N PRO A 125 -24.88 -28.92 -1.92
CA PRO A 125 -23.49 -28.52 -2.08
C PRO A 125 -23.17 -28.05 -3.51
N ARG A 126 -23.92 -28.51 -4.53
CA ARG A 126 -23.75 -28.06 -5.91
C ARG A 126 -24.17 -26.60 -6.09
N GLY A 127 -25.27 -26.17 -5.46
CA GLY A 127 -25.71 -24.77 -5.46
C GLY A 127 -24.67 -23.84 -4.85
N ALA A 128 -24.18 -24.20 -3.65
CA ALA A 128 -23.14 -23.45 -2.96
C ALA A 128 -21.84 -23.33 -3.80
N ARG A 129 -21.44 -24.38 -4.54
CA ARG A 129 -20.25 -24.32 -5.42
C ARG A 129 -20.42 -23.35 -6.58
N ARG A 130 -21.59 -23.32 -7.23
CA ARG A 130 -21.85 -22.36 -8.31
C ARG A 130 -21.73 -20.93 -7.80
N ARG A 131 -22.33 -20.64 -6.65
CA ARG A 131 -22.24 -19.33 -6.02
C ARG A 131 -20.83 -18.99 -5.56
N ALA A 132 -20.09 -19.94 -5.00
CA ALA A 132 -18.69 -19.74 -4.62
C ALA A 132 -17.82 -19.33 -5.83
N ARG A 133 -18.06 -19.91 -7.03
CA ARG A 133 -17.37 -19.51 -8.26
C ARG A 133 -17.72 -18.08 -8.69
N GLN A 134 -19.01 -17.70 -8.62
CA GLN A 134 -19.46 -16.33 -8.92
C GLN A 134 -18.80 -15.30 -8.00
N LEU A 135 -18.66 -15.61 -6.71
CA LEU A 135 -18.01 -14.75 -5.72
C LEU A 135 -16.48 -14.76 -5.78
N GLY A 136 -15.87 -15.68 -6.53
CA GLY A 136 -14.42 -15.89 -6.57
C GLY A 136 -13.87 -16.43 -5.25
N CYS A 137 -14.64 -17.28 -4.57
CA CYS A 137 -14.27 -17.98 -3.35
C CYS A 137 -13.69 -19.36 -3.62
N ILE A 138 -12.87 -19.84 -2.68
CA ILE A 138 -12.29 -21.18 -2.71
C ILE A 138 -13.17 -22.09 -1.86
N GLY A 139 -13.75 -23.11 -2.50
CA GLY A 139 -14.52 -24.16 -1.83
C GLY A 139 -15.88 -23.71 -1.28
N ILE A 140 -16.47 -24.61 -0.50
CA ILE A 140 -17.75 -24.46 0.21
C ILE A 140 -17.57 -24.97 1.65
N ALA A 141 -18.40 -24.52 2.56
CA ALA A 141 -18.42 -24.99 3.94
C ALA A 141 -19.79 -25.57 4.31
N ARG A 142 -19.79 -26.69 5.03
CA ARG A 142 -20.99 -27.23 5.67
C ARG A 142 -21.11 -26.62 7.07
N ARG A 143 -22.27 -26.07 7.39
CA ARG A 143 -22.55 -25.39 8.67
C ARG A 143 -23.91 -25.84 9.21
N THR A 144 -24.11 -25.62 10.50
CA THR A 144 -25.43 -25.70 11.13
C THR A 144 -26.05 -24.31 11.12
N SER A 145 -27.25 -24.18 10.57
CA SER A 145 -28.00 -22.93 10.56
C SER A 145 -28.53 -22.58 11.95
N ARG A 146 -29.10 -21.39 12.10
CA ARG A 146 -29.72 -20.96 13.36
C ARG A 146 -30.88 -21.86 13.80
N ALA A 147 -31.62 -22.45 12.86
CA ALA A 147 -32.66 -23.44 13.14
C ALA A 147 -32.13 -24.88 13.31
N GLY A 148 -30.80 -25.08 13.27
CA GLY A 148 -30.16 -26.38 13.46
C GLY A 148 -30.07 -27.25 12.21
N LYS A 149 -30.47 -26.76 11.03
CA LYS A 149 -30.40 -27.52 9.77
C LYS A 149 -28.96 -27.55 9.25
N THR A 150 -28.61 -28.63 8.56
CA THR A 150 -27.32 -28.67 7.85
C THR A 150 -27.44 -27.90 6.54
N VAL A 151 -26.61 -26.86 6.41
CA VAL A 151 -26.63 -25.95 5.27
C VAL A 151 -25.24 -25.80 4.67
N TRP A 152 -25.18 -25.44 3.40
CA TRP A 152 -23.95 -25.20 2.65
C TRP A 152 -23.82 -23.72 2.33
N THR A 153 -22.72 -23.12 2.77
CA THR A 153 -22.39 -21.72 2.46
C THR A 153 -21.28 -21.64 1.40
N PRO A 154 -21.30 -20.64 0.52
CA PRO A 154 -20.19 -20.36 -0.37
C PRO A 154 -18.97 -19.92 0.44
N CYS A 155 -17.77 -20.23 -0.06
CA CYS A 155 -16.48 -20.02 0.62
C CYS A 155 -16.26 -20.98 1.79
N SER A 156 -15.00 -21.40 1.99
CA SER A 156 -14.61 -22.23 3.13
C SER A 156 -14.72 -21.50 4.49
N ASN A 157 -14.53 -20.17 4.49
CA ASN A 157 -14.55 -19.33 5.70
C ASN A 157 -15.58 -18.19 5.57
N MET A 158 -16.36 -17.94 6.63
CA MET A 158 -17.31 -16.81 6.71
C MET A 158 -16.61 -15.45 6.61
N THR A 159 -15.36 -15.34 7.07
CA THR A 159 -14.59 -14.11 6.92
C THR A 159 -14.30 -13.79 5.45
N ASP A 160 -14.00 -14.81 4.65
CA ASP A 160 -13.74 -14.62 3.23
C ASP A 160 -15.04 -14.38 2.46
N TYR A 161 -16.11 -15.08 2.82
CA TYR A 161 -17.45 -14.75 2.35
C TYR A 161 -17.79 -13.28 2.62
N ALA A 162 -17.67 -12.81 3.87
CA ALA A 162 -17.96 -11.44 4.25
C ALA A 162 -17.11 -10.41 3.48
N LYS A 163 -15.82 -10.68 3.25
CA LYS A 163 -14.97 -9.80 2.42
C LYS A 163 -15.46 -9.72 0.96
N ARG A 164 -16.06 -10.79 0.43
CA ARG A 164 -16.54 -10.86 -0.95
C ARG A 164 -17.92 -10.24 -1.11
N THR A 165 -18.85 -10.57 -0.22
CA THR A 165 -20.25 -10.11 -0.32
C THR A 165 -20.50 -8.80 0.40
N GLY A 166 -19.65 -8.39 1.36
CA GLY A 166 -19.92 -7.20 2.17
C GLY A 166 -21.09 -7.41 3.13
N SER A 167 -21.46 -8.65 3.43
CA SER A 167 -22.58 -8.98 4.33
C SER A 167 -22.38 -8.39 5.73
N THR A 168 -21.15 -8.41 6.24
CA THR A 168 -20.80 -7.81 7.55
C THR A 168 -20.18 -6.43 7.41
N ALA A 169 -20.22 -5.64 8.50
CA ALA A 169 -19.54 -4.35 8.57
C ALA A 169 -18.02 -4.47 8.27
N PHE A 170 -17.39 -5.54 8.75
CA PHE A 170 -16.00 -5.86 8.43
C PHE A 170 -15.79 -6.06 6.92
N GLY A 171 -16.70 -6.80 6.28
CA GLY A 171 -16.71 -7.01 4.84
C GLY A 171 -16.80 -5.71 4.04
N ARG A 172 -17.78 -4.86 4.37
CA ARG A 172 -17.97 -3.54 3.72
C ARG A 172 -16.76 -2.64 3.89
N ASN A 173 -16.20 -2.60 5.10
CA ASN A 173 -14.98 -1.82 5.37
C ASN A 173 -13.77 -2.36 4.59
N PHE A 174 -13.65 -3.68 4.46
CA PHE A 174 -12.60 -4.29 3.64
C PHE A 174 -12.75 -3.90 2.16
N GLN A 175 -13.96 -3.96 1.60
CA GLN A 175 -14.25 -3.56 0.22
C GLN A 175 -13.95 -2.07 0.00
N ARG A 176 -14.44 -1.19 0.88
CA ARG A 176 -14.15 0.26 0.84
C ARG A 176 -12.65 0.54 0.88
N ARG A 177 -11.92 -0.14 1.79
CA ARG A 177 -10.46 0.00 1.92
C ARG A 177 -9.73 -0.51 0.68
N ARG A 178 -10.20 -1.60 0.06
CA ARG A 178 -9.64 -2.13 -1.18
C ARG A 178 -9.87 -1.17 -2.34
N ALA A 179 -11.08 -0.63 -2.50
CA ALA A 179 -11.43 0.37 -3.51
C ALA A 179 -10.59 1.65 -3.36
N ARG A 180 -10.43 2.13 -2.12
CA ARG A 180 -9.56 3.27 -1.82
C ARG A 180 -8.11 3.00 -2.24
N ARG A 181 -7.56 1.82 -1.91
CA ARG A 181 -6.19 1.45 -2.32
C ARG A 181 -6.02 1.35 -3.84
N THR A 182 -7.03 0.89 -4.57
CA THR A 182 -6.95 0.83 -6.04
C THR A 182 -6.96 2.22 -6.65
N LEU A 183 -7.78 3.14 -6.11
CA LEU A 183 -7.80 4.55 -6.51
C LEU A 183 -6.47 5.23 -6.18
N GLU A 184 -5.97 5.09 -4.95
CA GLU A 184 -4.67 5.64 -4.53
C GLU A 184 -3.52 5.15 -5.44
N ARG A 185 -3.54 3.88 -5.86
CA ARG A 185 -2.56 3.34 -6.82
C ARG A 185 -2.74 3.89 -8.23
N ALA A 186 -3.96 4.14 -8.68
CA ALA A 186 -4.22 4.75 -9.99
C ALA A 186 -3.72 6.19 -10.01
N VAL A 187 -4.08 6.98 -9.00
CA VAL A 187 -3.63 8.37 -8.83
C VAL A 187 -2.11 8.44 -8.72
N ALA A 188 -1.49 7.59 -7.89
CA ALA A 188 -0.03 7.58 -7.76
C ALA A 188 0.69 7.21 -9.08
N ARG A 189 0.11 6.36 -9.91
CA ARG A 189 0.65 6.06 -11.25
C ARG A 189 0.55 7.29 -12.16
N GLU A 190 -0.57 8.00 -12.14
CA GLU A 190 -0.76 9.17 -12.98
C GLU A 190 0.14 10.34 -12.56
N VAL A 191 0.24 10.62 -11.26
CA VAL A 191 1.17 11.63 -10.72
C VAL A 191 2.61 11.33 -11.13
N ARG A 192 3.04 10.07 -11.05
CA ARG A 192 4.38 9.67 -11.52
C ARG A 192 4.56 9.88 -13.03
N ARG A 193 3.53 9.65 -13.84
CA ARG A 193 3.56 9.88 -15.28
C ARG A 193 3.70 11.37 -15.59
N GLN A 194 2.94 12.23 -14.90
CA GLN A 194 3.04 13.68 -15.05
C GLN A 194 4.41 14.20 -14.64
N LEU A 195 4.97 13.71 -13.52
CA LEU A 195 6.31 14.10 -13.09
C LEU A 195 7.40 13.69 -14.10
N ARG A 196 7.26 12.54 -14.77
CA ARG A 196 8.17 12.14 -15.85
C ARG A 196 8.06 13.05 -17.07
N ARG A 197 6.84 13.43 -17.49
CA ARG A 197 6.62 14.37 -18.59
C ARG A 197 7.19 15.75 -18.31
N LYS A 198 7.04 16.26 -17.07
CA LYS A 198 7.63 17.55 -16.68
C LYS A 198 9.15 17.52 -16.70
N LYS A 199 9.77 16.40 -16.29
CA LYS A 199 11.21 16.21 -16.39
C LYS A 199 11.68 16.20 -17.84
N SER A 200 11.01 15.47 -18.73
CA SER A 200 11.39 15.48 -20.16
C SER A 200 11.20 16.85 -20.81
N LEU A 201 10.19 17.63 -20.40
CA LEU A 201 9.97 18.96 -20.95
C LEU A 201 11.03 19.96 -20.44
N MET A 202 11.45 19.87 -19.18
CA MET A 202 12.59 20.64 -18.67
C MET A 202 13.92 20.17 -19.27
N GLU A 203 14.14 18.87 -19.45
CA GLU A 203 15.35 18.33 -20.06
C GLU A 203 15.49 18.84 -21.50
N VAL A 204 14.42 18.80 -22.30
CA VAL A 204 14.38 19.39 -23.66
C VAL A 204 14.65 20.90 -23.64
N LEU A 205 14.03 21.67 -22.73
CA LEU A 205 14.23 23.12 -22.65
C LEU A 205 15.63 23.53 -22.18
N TYR A 206 16.32 22.70 -21.40
CA TYR A 206 17.67 22.97 -20.91
C TYR A 206 18.75 22.36 -21.80
N GLU A 207 18.48 21.30 -22.58
CA GLU A 207 19.41 20.78 -23.58
C GLU A 207 19.66 21.80 -24.70
N ASP A 208 18.65 22.56 -25.12
CA ASP A 208 18.80 23.65 -26.11
C ASP A 208 19.63 24.86 -25.60
N LYS A 209 19.90 24.94 -24.28
CA LYS A 209 20.70 26.02 -23.67
C LYS A 209 21.96 25.54 -22.94
N ALA A 210 22.23 24.24 -22.88
CA ALA A 210 23.33 23.68 -22.10
C ALA A 210 24.62 23.51 -22.92
N LEU A 211 25.35 24.61 -23.08
CA LEU A 211 26.81 24.63 -23.34
C LEU A 211 27.64 23.89 -22.26
N GLY A 212 27.01 23.41 -21.18
CA GLY A 212 27.68 22.86 -19.99
C GLY A 212 28.38 21.52 -20.16
N GLN A 213 27.98 20.67 -21.11
CA GLN A 213 28.65 19.38 -21.32
C GLN A 213 30.00 19.54 -22.03
N LYS A 214 30.13 20.52 -22.93
CA LYS A 214 31.38 20.86 -23.64
C LYS A 214 32.42 21.49 -22.69
N LEU A 215 31.98 22.36 -21.77
CA LEU A 215 32.86 22.99 -20.78
C LEU A 215 33.46 22.01 -19.76
N ARG A 216 32.75 20.93 -19.41
CA ARG A 216 33.28 19.90 -18.51
C ARG A 216 34.41 19.08 -19.15
N ARG A 217 34.35 18.80 -20.46
CA ARG A 217 35.46 18.15 -21.19
C ARG A 217 36.68 19.05 -21.29
N ALA A 218 36.48 20.34 -21.59
CA ALA A 218 37.58 21.31 -21.65
C ALA A 218 38.32 21.47 -20.30
N ARG A 219 37.59 21.40 -19.17
CA ARG A 219 38.21 21.49 -17.83
C ARG A 219 39.07 20.29 -17.46
N VAL A 220 38.76 19.09 -17.96
CA VAL A 220 39.56 17.88 -17.69
C VAL A 220 40.90 17.96 -18.41
N ALA A 221 40.91 18.42 -19.67
CA ALA A 221 42.12 18.63 -20.48
C ALA A 221 43.09 19.65 -19.87
N LEU A 222 42.57 20.66 -19.17
CA LEU A 222 43.38 21.73 -18.56
C LEU A 222 44.07 21.33 -17.24
N THR A 223 43.68 20.22 -16.62
CA THR A 223 44.17 19.82 -15.27
C THR A 223 45.05 18.58 -15.26
N THR A 224 45.28 17.97 -16.42
CA THR A 224 46.04 16.73 -16.57
C THR A 224 47.48 17.02 -16.99
N PRO A 225 48.49 16.47 -16.31
CA PRO A 225 49.89 16.71 -16.63
C PRO A 225 50.24 16.12 -18.00
N PHE A 226 51.00 16.89 -18.79
CA PHE A 226 51.55 16.48 -20.07
C PHE A 226 52.40 15.20 -19.93
N ASN A 227 52.11 14.17 -20.73
CA ASN A 227 52.91 12.95 -20.78
C ASN A 227 53.69 12.89 -22.10
N PRO A 228 55.03 12.84 -22.06
CA PRO A 228 55.88 12.77 -23.25
C PRO A 228 55.76 11.44 -24.01
N ASP A 229 55.23 10.38 -23.38
CA ASP A 229 55.10 9.06 -24.00
C ASP A 229 53.72 8.81 -24.64
N ALA A 230 52.88 9.83 -24.73
CA ALA A 230 51.55 9.71 -25.34
C ALA A 230 51.67 9.48 -26.85
N ARG A 231 51.06 8.40 -27.35
CA ARG A 231 50.96 8.10 -28.79
C ARG A 231 49.56 8.43 -29.31
N ASP A 232 49.56 8.99 -30.51
CA ASP A 232 48.35 9.20 -31.31
C ASP A 232 47.69 7.84 -31.62
N ALA A 233 46.43 7.67 -31.20
CA ALA A 233 45.73 6.40 -31.22
C ALA A 233 44.97 6.15 -32.54
N ASP A 234 44.57 7.20 -33.24
CA ASP A 234 43.85 7.17 -34.52
C ASP A 234 44.65 7.74 -35.69
N MET A 235 45.92 8.14 -35.44
CA MET A 235 46.86 8.63 -36.45
C MET A 235 46.36 9.88 -37.18
N ASP A 236 45.63 10.74 -36.48
CA ASP A 236 45.14 12.02 -37.00
C ASP A 236 46.14 13.18 -36.80
N MET A 237 47.33 12.86 -36.28
CA MET A 237 48.45 13.74 -35.95
C MET A 237 48.17 14.71 -34.78
N LEU A 238 47.11 14.52 -34.00
CA LEU A 238 46.82 15.29 -32.78
C LEU A 238 46.94 14.45 -31.51
N VAL A 239 48.02 14.66 -30.76
CA VAL A 239 48.26 13.99 -29.47
C VAL A 239 47.70 14.85 -28.32
N GLN A 240 46.76 14.30 -27.52
CA GLN A 240 46.18 14.85 -26.25
C GLN A 240 44.92 15.75 -26.32
N GLU A 241 43.92 15.54 -27.19
CA GLU A 241 42.67 16.32 -27.06
C GLU A 241 41.62 15.70 -26.11
N GLY A 242 41.74 16.07 -24.81
CA GLY A 242 40.72 15.86 -23.77
C GLY A 242 41.10 14.90 -22.63
N THR A 243 42.35 14.43 -22.62
CA THR A 243 43.00 13.31 -21.89
C THR A 243 42.28 12.71 -20.65
N PRO A 244 41.72 11.52 -20.78
CA PRO A 244 42.27 10.24 -20.31
C PRO A 244 43.08 9.64 -21.47
N TRP A 245 44.15 8.87 -21.23
CA TRP A 245 45.04 8.25 -22.26
C TRP A 245 44.33 7.29 -23.24
N GLU A 246 43.40 7.85 -23.99
CA GLU A 246 42.47 7.27 -24.95
C GLU A 246 43.23 6.37 -25.95
N ARG A 247 42.87 5.11 -26.23
CA ARG A 247 41.58 4.37 -26.09
C ARG A 247 41.80 2.85 -25.89
N PRO A 248 40.71 2.04 -25.86
CA PRO A 248 40.69 1.01 -26.90
C PRO A 248 39.49 1.14 -27.84
N ALA A 249 39.75 1.55 -29.09
CA ALA A 249 38.86 1.25 -30.20
C ALA A 249 39.19 -0.15 -30.76
N ARG A 250 38.58 -1.16 -30.10
CA ARG A 250 38.33 -2.59 -30.40
C ARG A 250 38.97 -3.27 -31.64
N PRO A 251 39.39 -4.55 -31.53
CA PRO A 251 39.47 -5.41 -32.71
C PRO A 251 38.06 -5.71 -33.25
N ARG A 252 37.87 -5.51 -34.56
CA ARG A 252 36.77 -6.09 -35.35
C ARG A 252 37.01 -7.60 -35.45
N ILE A 253 36.23 -8.41 -34.73
CA ILE A 253 36.21 -9.88 -34.87
C ILE A 253 34.77 -10.31 -35.23
N PRO A 254 34.57 -11.24 -36.19
CA PRO A 254 33.24 -11.64 -36.65
C PRO A 254 32.48 -12.45 -35.58
N GLN A 255 31.17 -12.23 -35.52
CA GLN A 255 30.11 -13.03 -34.87
C GLN A 255 30.53 -14.22 -33.98
N ILE A 256 30.52 -14.05 -32.65
CA ILE A 256 30.35 -15.18 -31.70
C ILE A 256 29.41 -14.76 -30.55
N GLY A 257 28.24 -15.39 -30.51
CA GLY A 257 27.11 -15.05 -29.65
C GLY A 257 27.38 -15.19 -28.14
N THR A 258 27.27 -14.09 -27.40
CA THR A 258 27.27 -14.13 -25.94
C THR A 258 25.84 -14.29 -25.40
N ARG A 259 25.45 -15.55 -25.19
CA ARG A 259 24.34 -15.94 -24.31
C ARG A 259 24.64 -15.54 -22.86
N ARG A 260 24.49 -14.27 -22.47
CA ARG A 260 24.62 -13.85 -21.05
C ARG A 260 23.42 -13.11 -20.45
N ALA A 261 22.34 -12.89 -21.21
CA ALA A 261 21.07 -12.43 -20.66
C ALA A 261 20.17 -13.57 -20.11
N GLY A 262 20.49 -14.85 -20.38
CA GLY A 262 19.64 -16.00 -20.03
C GLY A 262 19.86 -16.59 -18.63
N ARG A 263 21.06 -16.47 -18.03
CA ARG A 263 21.38 -17.18 -16.78
C ARG A 263 20.60 -16.69 -15.56
N ARG A 264 20.38 -15.37 -15.42
CA ARG A 264 19.64 -14.80 -14.28
C ARG A 264 18.14 -15.12 -14.27
N ARG A 265 17.58 -15.57 -15.41
CA ARG A 265 16.17 -16.00 -15.51
C ARG A 265 16.01 -17.51 -15.30
N ALA A 266 17.02 -18.30 -15.64
CA ALA A 266 17.05 -19.74 -15.40
C ALA A 266 17.24 -20.07 -13.91
N GLU A 267 18.12 -19.36 -13.20
CA GLU A 267 18.38 -19.57 -11.77
C GLU A 267 17.14 -19.29 -10.90
N ARG A 268 16.40 -18.20 -11.19
CA ARG A 268 15.11 -17.92 -10.53
C ARG A 268 14.00 -18.92 -10.87
N GLY A 269 14.10 -19.62 -11.99
CA GLY A 269 13.17 -20.68 -12.39
C GLY A 269 13.46 -22.01 -11.73
N ALA A 270 14.74 -22.36 -11.56
CA ALA A 270 15.21 -23.57 -10.90
C ALA A 270 14.84 -23.58 -9.41
N ASP A 271 15.14 -22.49 -8.70
CA ASP A 271 14.85 -22.31 -7.28
C ASP A 271 13.33 -22.38 -6.97
N ARG A 272 12.51 -21.91 -7.92
CA ARG A 272 11.04 -21.99 -7.82
C ARG A 272 10.48 -23.40 -8.09
N ARG A 273 11.17 -24.21 -8.91
CA ARG A 273 10.80 -25.62 -9.15
C ARG A 273 11.26 -26.51 -7.99
N GLU A 274 12.41 -26.22 -7.40
CA GLU A 274 12.96 -26.95 -6.25
C GLU A 274 12.07 -26.78 -5.02
N ARG A 275 11.71 -25.54 -4.65
CA ARG A 275 10.72 -25.28 -3.58
C ARG A 275 9.38 -25.96 -3.81
N ARG A 276 8.96 -26.11 -5.08
CA ARG A 276 7.71 -26.80 -5.43
C ARG A 276 7.83 -28.32 -5.30
N ARG A 277 9.02 -28.89 -5.57
CA ARG A 277 9.32 -30.30 -5.30
C ARG A 277 9.37 -30.57 -3.80
N ASP A 278 10.00 -29.71 -3.00
CA ASP A 278 10.11 -29.91 -1.55
C ASP A 278 8.76 -29.83 -0.85
N LEU A 279 7.89 -28.88 -1.23
CA LEU A 279 6.51 -28.81 -0.74
C LEU A 279 5.70 -30.05 -1.14
N SER A 280 5.94 -30.60 -2.34
CA SER A 280 5.28 -31.83 -2.78
C SER A 280 5.83 -33.09 -2.07
N ARG A 281 7.09 -33.05 -1.61
CA ARG A 281 7.73 -34.13 -0.86
C ARG A 281 7.28 -34.11 0.60
N GLN A 282 7.12 -32.94 1.22
CA GLN A 282 6.49 -32.79 2.54
C GLN A 282 5.02 -33.23 2.55
N GLN A 283 4.27 -33.04 1.46
CA GLN A 283 2.90 -33.57 1.34
C GLN A 283 2.83 -35.09 1.08
N ARG A 284 3.93 -35.72 0.65
CA ARG A 284 4.04 -37.18 0.48
C ARG A 284 4.74 -37.86 1.65
N GLY A 285 5.41 -37.11 2.53
CA GLY A 285 5.83 -37.58 3.84
C GLY A 285 4.60 -38.04 4.61
N THR A 286 4.60 -39.30 4.97
CA THR A 286 3.53 -40.01 5.66
C THR A 286 3.10 -39.24 6.90
N THR A 287 1.93 -38.60 6.83
CA THR A 287 1.26 -38.10 8.03
C THR A 287 0.99 -39.31 8.94
N PRO A 288 1.25 -39.23 10.27
CA PRO A 288 1.05 -40.35 11.21
C PRO A 288 -0.39 -40.88 11.24
N ALA A 289 -1.35 -40.09 10.74
CA ALA A 289 -2.74 -40.50 10.52
C ALA A 289 -2.94 -41.56 9.41
N ARG A 290 -2.01 -41.64 8.44
CA ARG A 290 -2.06 -42.64 7.35
C ARG A 290 -1.42 -43.97 7.76
N GLU A 291 -0.40 -43.95 8.60
CA GLU A 291 0.19 -45.16 9.19
C GLU A 291 -0.79 -45.84 10.14
N SER A 292 -1.39 -45.09 11.07
CA SER A 292 -2.42 -45.60 11.98
C SER A 292 -3.66 -46.15 11.26
N ALA A 293 -4.05 -45.57 10.11
CA ALA A 293 -5.13 -46.12 9.28
C ALA A 293 -4.72 -47.40 8.53
N ARG A 294 -3.45 -47.55 8.14
CA ARG A 294 -2.93 -48.73 7.45
C ARG A 294 -2.71 -49.90 8.43
N GLU A 295 -2.27 -49.59 9.64
CA GLU A 295 -2.10 -50.53 10.75
C GLU A 295 -3.44 -51.06 11.26
N ARG A 296 -4.46 -50.20 11.42
CA ARG A 296 -5.84 -50.63 11.71
C ARG A 296 -6.42 -51.53 10.61
N ARG A 297 -6.06 -51.31 9.34
CA ARG A 297 -6.49 -52.17 8.23
C ARG A 297 -5.80 -53.54 8.23
N ARG A 298 -4.51 -53.59 8.60
CA ARG A 298 -3.78 -54.86 8.75
C ARG A 298 -4.34 -55.72 9.89
N LEU A 299 -4.63 -55.10 11.04
CA LEU A 299 -5.23 -55.77 12.19
C LEU A 299 -6.63 -56.34 11.89
N MET A 300 -7.40 -55.71 11.00
CA MET A 300 -8.75 -56.15 10.64
C MET A 300 -8.80 -57.18 9.51
N THR A 301 -7.73 -57.35 8.73
CA THR A 301 -7.76 -58.21 7.52
C THR A 301 -6.81 -59.40 7.57
N GLY A 302 -5.98 -59.53 8.62
CA GLY A 302 -5.21 -60.74 8.90
C GLY A 302 -4.23 -61.16 7.80
N LYS A 303 -3.84 -60.26 6.91
CA LYS A 303 -2.83 -60.51 5.86
C LYS A 303 -1.59 -59.65 6.10
N PRO A 304 -0.38 -60.24 6.09
CA PRO A 304 0.87 -59.54 6.34
C PRO A 304 1.17 -58.43 5.31
#